data_AF-A0A951KXN7-F1
#
_entry.id   AF-A0A951KXN7-F1
#
_cell.length_a   1.000
_cell.length_b   1.000
_cell.length_c   1.000
_cell.angle_alpha   90.00
_cell.angle_beta   90.00
_cell.angle_gamma   90.00
#
_symmetry.space_group_name_H-M   'P 1'
#
loop_
_entity.id
_entity.type
_entity.pdbx_description
1 polymer ?
#
loop_
_entity_poly.entity_id
_entity_poly.type
_entity_poly.pdbx_seq_one_letter_code
_entity_poly.pdbx_strand_id
1 'polypeptide(L)'
;MLSSARTEAIWLTPLFGYAAVRSGAIACGWRSLLIAGEGDDYHDFEAHEAVREALCADSLILKDADHRLEIPGNPMATVESLRDLVDAVTRFGGANAP
;
A
#
# COMPACT_ATOMS: atom_id res chain seq x y z
N MET A 1 -19.00 11.92 -24.90
CA MET A 1 -18.22 12.07 -23.66
C MET A 1 -17.59 10.73 -23.34
N LEU A 2 -16.27 10.60 -23.50
CA LEU A 2 -15.55 9.45 -22.96
C LEU A 2 -15.60 9.61 -21.44
N SER A 3 -16.15 8.61 -20.74
CA SER A 3 -15.99 8.51 -19.29
C SER A 3 -14.49 8.45 -19.02
N SER A 4 -13.90 9.50 -18.47
CA SER A 4 -12.52 9.46 -18.00
C SER A 4 -12.49 8.43 -16.88
N ALA A 5 -11.91 7.25 -17.12
CA ALA A 5 -11.70 6.27 -16.08
C ALA A 5 -10.95 6.98 -14.93
N ARG A 6 -11.50 6.93 -13.72
CA ARG A 6 -10.88 7.52 -12.54
C ARG A 6 -9.65 6.66 -12.23
N THR A 7 -8.45 7.24 -12.26
CA THR A 7 -7.21 6.54 -11.89
C THR A 7 -7.33 5.98 -10.49
N GLU A 8 -6.89 4.74 -10.33
CA GLU A 8 -6.72 4.06 -9.04
C GLU A 8 -5.23 3.85 -8.77
N ALA A 9 -4.84 3.81 -7.50
CA ALA A 9 -3.43 3.73 -7.12
C ALA A 9 -3.17 2.60 -6.12
N ILE A 10 -2.12 1.81 -6.41
CA ILE A 10 -1.54 0.88 -5.45
C ILE A 10 -0.18 1.46 -5.07
N TRP A 11 -0.01 1.77 -3.79
CA TRP A 11 1.20 2.34 -3.24
C TRP A 11 1.98 1.24 -2.53
N LEU A 12 3.17 0.90 -3.06
CA LEU A 12 4.07 -0.09 -2.46
C LEU A 12 5.20 0.64 -1.73
N THR A 13 5.34 0.34 -0.43
CA THR A 13 6.29 0.97 0.51
C THR A 13 6.41 2.49 0.32
N PRO A 14 5.28 3.23 0.33
CA PRO A 14 5.30 4.66 0.07
C PRO A 14 6.01 5.43 1.18
N LEU A 15 6.87 6.37 0.79
CA LEU A 15 7.65 7.18 1.71
C LEU A 15 6.83 8.36 2.29
N PHE A 16 5.77 8.07 3.03
CA PHE A 16 4.85 9.10 3.55
C PHE A 16 5.43 10.00 4.64
N GLY A 17 6.59 9.64 5.22
CA GLY A 17 7.38 10.55 6.05
C GLY A 17 7.79 11.84 5.30
N TYR A 18 7.92 11.79 3.97
CA TYR A 18 8.14 12.99 3.17
C TYR A 18 6.82 13.73 2.88
N ALA A 19 6.72 14.96 3.38
CA ALA A 19 5.52 15.79 3.24
C ALA A 19 5.06 15.99 1.79
N ALA A 20 6.00 16.02 0.83
CA ALA A 20 5.68 16.16 -0.59
C ALA A 20 4.94 14.92 -1.14
N VAL A 21 5.35 13.71 -0.74
CA VAL A 21 4.72 12.45 -1.17
C VAL A 21 3.31 12.36 -0.59
N ARG A 22 3.16 12.61 0.71
CA ARG A 22 1.86 12.65 1.39
C ARG A 22 0.91 13.67 0.77
N SER A 23 1.37 14.92 0.61
CA SER A 23 0.54 16.00 0.06
C SER A 23 0.11 15.70 -1.38
N GLY A 24 1.02 15.12 -2.18
CA GLY A 24 0.73 14.69 -3.55
C GLY A 24 -0.35 13.60 -3.60
N ALA A 25 -0.19 12.55 -2.78
CA ALA A 25 -1.16 11.45 -2.70
C ALA A 25 -2.57 11.95 -2.33
N ILE A 26 -2.67 12.79 -1.28
CA ILE A 26 -3.94 13.35 -0.83
C ILE A 26 -4.57 14.26 -1.90
N ALA A 27 -3.78 15.13 -2.54
CA ALA A 27 -4.28 16.05 -3.55
C ALA A 27 -4.83 15.35 -4.81
N CYS A 28 -4.27 14.20 -5.18
CA CYS A 28 -4.77 13.41 -6.30
C CYS A 28 -6.14 12.79 -6.04
N GLY A 29 -6.46 12.44 -4.78
CA GLY A 29 -7.78 11.93 -4.40
C GLY A 29 -8.19 10.63 -5.14
N TRP A 30 -7.20 9.83 -5.53
CA TRP A 30 -7.42 8.54 -6.19
C TRP A 30 -7.87 7.49 -5.18
N ARG A 31 -8.77 6.60 -5.60
CA ARG A 31 -9.04 5.38 -4.82
C ARG A 31 -7.72 4.64 -4.69
N SER A 32 -7.34 4.31 -3.46
CA SER A 32 -5.98 3.87 -3.16
C SER A 32 -5.95 2.62 -2.28
N LEU A 33 -4.95 1.77 -2.52
CA LEU A 33 -4.48 0.72 -1.62
C LEU A 33 -3.06 1.07 -1.17
N LEU A 34 -2.84 1.11 0.14
CA LEU A 34 -1.54 1.42 0.74
C LEU A 34 -0.91 0.12 1.29
N ILE A 35 0.30 -0.21 0.85
CA ILE A 35 1.00 -1.43 1.28
C ILE A 35 2.38 -1.07 1.81
N ALA A 36 2.69 -1.49 3.04
CA ALA A 36 4.00 -1.28 3.65
C ALA A 36 4.43 -2.50 4.47
N GLY A 37 5.74 -2.63 4.72
CA GLY A 37 6.28 -3.58 5.68
C GLY A 37 6.31 -3.00 7.09
N GLU A 38 5.96 -3.77 8.10
CA GLU A 38 6.03 -3.34 9.51
C GLU A 38 7.46 -3.06 9.99
N GLY A 39 8.44 -3.78 9.43
CA GLY A 39 9.87 -3.62 9.70
C GLY A 39 10.58 -2.68 8.71
N ASP A 40 9.84 -1.91 7.91
CA ASP A 40 10.41 -0.91 7.00
C ASP A 40 10.86 0.33 7.78
N ASP A 41 12.18 0.58 7.81
CA ASP A 41 12.77 1.76 8.46
C ASP A 41 12.29 3.11 7.89
N TYR A 42 11.71 3.11 6.69
CA TYR A 42 11.13 4.30 6.06
C TYR A 42 9.61 4.41 6.28
N HIS A 43 8.98 3.42 6.92
CA HIS A 43 7.55 3.46 7.20
C HIS A 43 7.27 4.36 8.40
N ASP A 44 6.68 5.52 8.11
CA ASP A 44 6.13 6.42 9.10
C ASP A 44 4.66 6.04 9.36
N PHE A 45 4.40 5.32 10.45
CA PHE A 45 3.06 4.83 10.81
C PHE A 45 2.03 5.94 10.95
N GLU A 46 2.39 7.08 11.57
CA GLU A 46 1.46 8.19 11.77
C GLU A 46 1.13 8.86 10.44
N ALA A 47 2.14 9.08 9.59
CA ALA A 47 1.93 9.66 8.26
C ALA A 47 1.14 8.72 7.33
N HIS A 48 1.38 7.41 7.41
CA HIS A 48 0.63 6.38 6.68
C HIS A 48 -0.85 6.41 7.07
N GLU A 49 -1.14 6.42 8.37
CA GLU A 49 -2.50 6.43 8.87
C GLU A 49 -3.24 7.72 8.48
N ALA A 50 -2.56 8.88 8.57
CA ALA A 50 -3.13 10.14 8.12
C ALA A 50 -3.50 10.13 6.62
N VAL A 51 -2.67 9.52 5.75
CA VAL A 51 -3.00 9.35 4.33
C VAL A 51 -4.17 8.38 4.15
N ARG A 52 -4.16 7.26 4.89
CA ARG A 52 -5.22 6.25 4.84
C ARG A 52 -6.58 6.86 5.16
N GLU A 53 -6.66 7.65 6.23
CA GLU A 53 -7.87 8.36 6.63
C GLU A 53 -8.29 9.42 5.61
N ALA A 54 -7.35 10.26 5.14
CA ALA A 54 -7.67 11.35 4.22
C ALA A 54 -8.21 10.85 2.87
N LEU A 55 -7.76 9.67 2.42
CA LEU A 55 -8.18 9.06 1.16
C LEU A 55 -9.29 8.01 1.32
N CYS A 56 -9.68 7.66 2.54
CA CYS A 56 -10.46 6.46 2.83
C CYS A 56 -9.86 5.21 2.13
N ALA A 57 -8.53 5.08 2.16
CA ALA A 57 -7.80 4.06 1.43
C ALA A 57 -7.89 2.69 2.12
N ASP A 58 -7.83 1.63 1.30
CA ASP A 58 -7.53 0.28 1.77
C ASP A 58 -6.06 0.24 2.23
N SER A 59 -5.73 -0.58 3.22
CA SER A 59 -4.35 -0.69 3.72
C SER A 59 -3.98 -2.11 4.11
N LEU A 60 -2.75 -2.51 3.79
CA LEU A 60 -2.13 -3.77 4.18
C LEU A 60 -0.74 -3.49 4.76
N ILE A 61 -0.54 -3.82 6.04
CA ILE A 61 0.78 -3.81 6.66
C ILE A 61 1.26 -5.26 6.76
N LEU A 62 2.37 -5.57 6.08
CA LEU A 62 2.98 -6.89 6.07
C LEU A 62 3.88 -7.05 7.29
N LYS A 63 3.49 -7.97 8.18
CA LYS A 63 4.18 -8.22 9.45
C LYS A 63 5.65 -8.59 9.22
N ASP A 64 6.54 -8.02 10.02
CA ASP A 64 8.00 -8.25 10.01
C ASP A 64 8.71 -7.98 8.66
N ALA A 65 7.99 -7.49 7.65
CA ALA A 65 8.55 -7.23 6.32
C ALA A 65 9.28 -5.89 6.26
N ASP A 66 10.37 -5.82 5.51
CA ASP A 66 11.17 -4.62 5.31
C ASP A 66 10.66 -3.74 4.14
N HIS A 67 11.43 -2.71 3.78
CA HIS A 67 11.13 -1.81 2.65
C HIS A 67 11.04 -2.51 1.28
N ARG A 68 11.64 -3.71 1.16
CA ARG A 68 11.61 -4.53 -0.05
C ARG A 68 10.46 -5.54 -0.02
N LEU A 69 9.66 -5.50 1.06
CA LEU A 69 8.60 -6.46 1.38
C LEU A 69 9.14 -7.88 1.63
N GLU A 70 10.42 -7.97 2.02
CA GLU A 70 11.06 -9.22 2.43
C GLU A 70 11.00 -9.36 3.94
N ILE A 71 10.91 -10.60 4.44
CA ILE A 71 11.12 -10.92 5.86
C ILE A 71 12.56 -11.42 5.98
N PRO A 72 13.50 -10.63 6.54
CA PRO A 72 14.92 -10.94 6.50
C PRO A 72 15.24 -12.31 7.11
N GLY A 73 15.96 -13.14 6.35
CA GLY A 73 16.34 -14.48 6.77
C GLY A 73 15.22 -15.53 6.69
N ASN A 74 14.01 -15.17 6.24
CA ASN A 74 12.88 -16.08 6.10
C ASN A 74 12.21 -15.99 4.70
N PRO A 75 12.79 -16.65 3.68
CA PRO A 75 12.25 -16.59 2.31
C PRO A 75 10.86 -17.22 2.18
N MET A 76 10.54 -18.24 2.99
CA MET A 76 9.22 -18.87 2.93
C MET A 76 8.13 -17.94 3.47
N ALA A 77 8.38 -17.30 4.62
CA ALA A 77 7.45 -16.30 5.14
C ALA A 77 7.33 -15.09 4.20
N THR A 78 8.41 -14.71 3.49
CA THR A 78 8.36 -13.68 2.45
C THR A 78 7.40 -14.06 1.33
N VAL A 79 7.48 -15.29 0.82
CA VAL A 79 6.57 -15.78 -0.24
C VAL A 79 5.12 -15.81 0.24
N GLU A 80 4.86 -16.23 1.48
CA GLU A 80 3.53 -16.21 2.08
C GLU A 80 3.00 -14.78 2.22
N SER A 81 3.82 -13.84 2.68
CA SER A 81 3.48 -12.42 2.80
C SER A 81 3.19 -11.76 1.44
N LEU A 82 3.96 -12.13 0.39
CA LEU A 82 3.70 -11.67 -0.97
C LEU A 82 2.39 -12.24 -1.54
N ARG A 83 1.94 -13.42 -1.09
CA ARG A 83 0.61 -13.93 -1.44
C ARG A 83 -0.49 -13.06 -0.84
N ASP A 84 -0.35 -12.64 0.42
CA ASP A 84 -1.31 -11.73 1.05
C ASP A 84 -1.39 -10.39 0.31
N LEU A 85 -0.25 -9.88 -0.16
CA LEU A 85 -0.18 -8.70 -1.02
C LEU A 85 -0.95 -8.90 -2.32
N VAL A 86 -0.70 -10.01 -3.04
CA VAL A 86 -1.39 -10.32 -4.30
C VAL A 86 -2.90 -10.44 -4.07
N ASP A 87 -3.32 -11.08 -2.98
CA ASP A 87 -4.73 -11.18 -2.62
C ASP A 87 -5.35 -9.79 -2.37
N ALA A 88 -4.66 -8.89 -1.68
CA ALA A 88 -5.14 -7.52 -1.45
C ALA A 88 -5.25 -6.72 -2.75
N VAL A 89 -4.25 -6.81 -3.64
CA VAL A 89 -4.26 -6.16 -4.96
C VAL A 89 -5.41 -6.67 -5.82
N THR A 90 -5.63 -7.98 -5.82
CA THR A 90 -6.69 -8.64 -6.60
C THR A 90 -8.07 -8.19 -6.12
N ARG A 91 -8.30 -8.17 -4.81
CA ARG A 91 -9.53 -7.63 -4.20
C ARG A 91 -9.71 -6.16 -4.52
N PHE A 92 -8.65 -5.36 -4.42
CA PHE A 92 -8.69 -3.93 -4.71
C PHE A 92 -9.07 -3.65 -6.16
N GLY A 93 -8.51 -4.39 -7.12
CA GLY A 93 -8.80 -4.25 -8.56
C GLY A 93 -10.15 -4.83 -9.00
N GLY A 94 -10.96 -5.38 -8.08
CA GLY A 94 -12.27 -5.95 -8.40
C GLY A 94 -12.21 -7.27 -9.18
N ALA A 95 -11.05 -7.91 -9.26
CA ALA A 95 -10.95 -9.27 -9.76
C ALA A 95 -11.56 -10.19 -8.69
N ASN A 96 -12.71 -10.79 -8.99
CA ASN A 96 -13.28 -11.83 -8.15
C ASN A 96 -12.21 -12.92 -7.98
N ALA A 97 -11.73 -13.11 -6.75
CA ALA A 97 -11.06 -14.35 -6.39
C ALA A 97 -12.03 -15.52 -6.71
N PRO A 98 -11.55 -16.64 -7.26
CA PRO A 98 -12.39 -17.78 -7.60
C PRO A 98 -13.19 -18.30 -6.39
#